data_AF-A0A8S3XJN4-F1
#
_entry.id   AF-A0A8S3XJN4-F1
#
_cell.length_a   1.000
_cell.length_b   1.000
_cell.length_c   1.000
_cell.angle_alpha   90.00
_cell.angle_beta   90.00
_cell.angle_gamma   90.00
#
_symmetry.space_group_name_H-M   'P 1'
#
loop_
_entity.id
_entity.type
_entity.pdbx_description
1 polymer ?
#
loop_
_entity_poly.entity_id
_entity_poly.type
_entity_poly.pdbx_seq_one_letter_code
_entity_poly.pdbx_strand_id
1 'polypeptide(L)'
;MVSAIPDRWLQYKACGKVIEGTRIICFKVPLKRVVQIKHRDVNELWDIKAVLKKIPKLGAVVDLTNTTRYYDPKKFEMAGMRYKKILMPGRIIPPEDKVTEFMNAVDTFLEDNDDKLVGVHCTHGLNRTGYMVCRYMRDRLGVPAAVAIRRFELARGYQIERDNYVADLLGKRPPSPDIGLETTIKPIAQKDKSKNWKVSRFDQKAYDGEETKFYKRKFNRERSEEESRRGKRRRNRSSSDYSDRSFDYKFDY
;
A
#
# COMPACT_ATOMS: atom_id res chain seq x y z
N MET A 1 -25.48 3.45 -8.73
CA MET A 1 -25.76 2.34 -7.80
C MET A 1 -24.56 1.40 -7.78
N VAL A 2 -24.07 0.96 -6.62
CA VAL A 2 -23.14 -0.19 -6.54
C VAL A 2 -23.99 -1.43 -6.36
N SER A 3 -24.01 -2.32 -7.34
CA SER A 3 -24.87 -3.50 -7.33
C SER A 3 -24.17 -4.77 -6.86
N ALA A 4 -22.82 -4.81 -6.81
CA ALA A 4 -22.10 -6.05 -6.53
C ALA A 4 -20.86 -5.87 -5.64
N ILE A 5 -20.54 -6.93 -4.89
CA ILE A 5 -19.27 -7.11 -4.19
C ILE A 5 -18.16 -7.28 -5.25
N PRO A 6 -16.98 -6.63 -5.11
CA PRO A 6 -15.89 -6.81 -6.05
C PRO A 6 -15.44 -8.27 -6.11
N ASP A 7 -15.02 -8.72 -7.29
CA ASP A 7 -14.48 -10.06 -7.46
C ASP A 7 -13.30 -10.34 -6.50
N ARG A 8 -13.23 -11.59 -6.03
CA ARG A 8 -12.30 -12.10 -4.99
C ARG A 8 -12.30 -11.35 -3.65
N TRP A 9 -13.16 -10.35 -3.43
CA TRP A 9 -13.16 -9.57 -2.19
C TRP A 9 -13.41 -10.45 -0.95
N LEU A 10 -14.23 -11.49 -1.07
CA LEU A 10 -14.52 -12.45 0.01
C LEU A 10 -13.33 -13.37 0.34
N GLN A 11 -12.39 -13.56 -0.59
CA GLN A 11 -11.27 -14.49 -0.43
C GLN A 11 -10.13 -13.91 0.44
N TYR A 12 -10.16 -12.59 0.70
CA TYR A 12 -9.19 -11.92 1.56
C TYR A 12 -9.77 -11.54 2.92
N LYS A 13 -8.96 -11.73 3.98
CA LYS A 13 -9.24 -11.19 5.31
C LYS A 13 -9.47 -9.68 5.25
N ALA A 14 -10.42 -9.22 6.05
CA ALA A 14 -10.85 -7.83 6.12
C ALA A 14 -9.73 -6.86 6.45
N CYS A 15 -8.94 -7.17 7.49
CA CYS A 15 -7.90 -6.30 8.02
C CYS A 15 -6.65 -7.11 8.37
N GLY A 16 -5.48 -6.52 8.16
CA GLY A 16 -4.20 -7.00 8.69
C GLY A 16 -3.93 -6.51 10.11
N LYS A 17 -2.67 -6.55 10.50
CA LYS A 17 -2.12 -5.97 11.73
C LYS A 17 -1.36 -4.68 11.41
N VAL A 18 -0.98 -3.94 12.46
CA VAL A 18 -0.02 -2.83 12.32
C VAL A 18 1.30 -3.39 11.81
N ILE A 19 1.88 -2.74 10.80
CA ILE A 19 3.15 -3.16 10.20
C ILE A 19 4.28 -2.79 11.16
N GLU A 20 5.13 -3.76 11.46
CA GLU A 20 6.26 -3.61 12.38
C GLU A 20 7.12 -2.38 12.04
N GLY A 21 7.41 -1.56 13.06
CA GLY A 21 8.21 -0.34 12.92
C GLY A 21 7.47 0.83 12.26
N THR A 22 6.15 0.76 12.12
CA THR A 22 5.32 1.81 11.52
C THR A 22 4.04 2.05 12.33
N ARG A 23 3.32 3.13 12.02
CA ARG A 23 1.92 3.36 12.44
C ARG A 23 0.92 3.05 11.31
N ILE A 24 1.29 2.17 10.38
CA ILE A 24 0.47 1.85 9.20
C ILE A 24 -0.26 0.53 9.40
N ILE A 25 -1.56 0.52 9.07
CA ILE A 25 -2.40 -0.69 9.06
C ILE A 25 -3.12 -0.82 7.72
N CYS A 26 -3.16 -2.04 7.17
CA CYS A 26 -3.72 -2.30 5.85
C CYS A 26 -4.99 -3.16 5.91
N PHE A 27 -5.97 -2.84 5.08
CA PHE A 27 -7.24 -3.57 5.01
C PHE A 27 -7.81 -3.57 3.58
N LYS A 28 -8.80 -4.45 3.31
CA LYS A 28 -9.56 -4.42 2.05
C LYS A 28 -10.64 -3.34 2.11
N VAL A 29 -11.11 -2.87 0.96
CA VAL A 29 -12.09 -1.78 0.90
C VAL A 29 -13.34 -2.10 1.73
N PRO A 30 -13.80 -1.21 2.63
CA PRO A 30 -15.12 -1.36 3.24
C PRO A 30 -16.21 -1.14 2.20
N LEU A 31 -17.28 -1.92 2.27
CA LEU A 31 -18.40 -1.82 1.32
C LEU A 31 -19.65 -1.27 2.02
N LYS A 32 -20.53 -0.61 1.26
CA LYS A 32 -21.86 -0.24 1.75
C LYS A 32 -22.58 -1.48 2.30
N ARG A 33 -23.15 -1.37 3.50
CA ARG A 33 -23.89 -2.47 4.17
C ARG A 33 -24.93 -3.12 3.27
N VAL A 34 -25.68 -2.33 2.51
CA VAL A 34 -26.74 -2.80 1.58
C VAL A 34 -26.23 -3.72 0.46
N VAL A 35 -24.94 -3.64 0.10
CA VAL A 35 -24.31 -4.52 -0.91
C VAL A 35 -23.92 -5.86 -0.27
N GLN A 36 -23.55 -5.83 1.00
CA GLN A 36 -23.04 -7.00 1.73
C GLN A 36 -24.16 -7.92 2.23
N ILE A 37 -25.22 -7.35 2.82
CA ILE A 37 -26.35 -8.13 3.39
C ILE A 37 -27.14 -8.95 2.34
N LYS A 38 -26.99 -8.61 1.06
CA LYS A 38 -27.64 -9.32 -0.05
C LYS A 38 -26.86 -10.56 -0.50
N HIS A 39 -25.63 -10.74 -0.02
CA HIS A 39 -24.74 -11.79 -0.46
C HIS A 39 -24.65 -12.90 0.58
N ARG A 40 -25.02 -14.14 0.19
CA ARG A 40 -25.14 -15.27 1.12
C ARG A 40 -23.84 -15.63 1.84
N ASP A 41 -22.71 -15.48 1.14
CA ASP A 41 -21.39 -15.84 1.67
C ASP A 41 -20.75 -14.77 2.59
N VAL A 42 -21.47 -13.68 2.90
CA VAL A 42 -20.98 -12.66 3.83
C VAL A 42 -21.35 -13.06 5.26
N ASN A 43 -20.38 -13.63 5.96
CA ASN A 43 -20.53 -14.00 7.37
C ASN A 43 -20.24 -12.85 8.34
N GLU A 44 -19.40 -11.88 7.94
CA GLU A 44 -19.02 -10.72 8.75
C GLU A 44 -19.07 -9.45 7.89
N LEU A 45 -19.82 -8.45 8.35
CA LEU A 45 -19.93 -7.17 7.67
C LEU A 45 -18.63 -6.37 7.80
N TRP A 46 -18.11 -5.91 6.66
CA TRP A 46 -16.97 -5.00 6.59
C TRP A 46 -17.39 -3.66 5.99
N ASP A 47 -18.11 -2.86 6.77
CA ASP A 47 -18.44 -1.47 6.45
C ASP A 47 -17.57 -0.50 7.28
N ILE A 48 -17.75 0.81 7.10
CA ILE A 48 -16.98 1.82 7.84
C ILE A 48 -17.15 1.67 9.36
N LYS A 49 -18.34 1.31 9.85
CA LYS A 49 -18.56 1.11 11.29
C LYS A 49 -17.72 -0.06 11.79
N ALA A 50 -17.65 -1.15 11.02
CA ALA A 50 -16.79 -2.29 11.35
C ALA A 50 -15.30 -1.92 11.33
N VAL A 51 -14.85 -1.09 10.37
CA VAL A 51 -13.47 -0.59 10.32
C VAL A 51 -13.12 0.19 11.59
N LEU A 52 -13.96 1.17 11.98
CA LEU A 52 -13.74 2.00 13.16
C LEU A 52 -13.74 1.19 14.45
N LYS A 53 -14.63 0.19 14.55
CA LYS A 53 -14.65 -0.74 15.69
C LYS A 53 -13.40 -1.62 15.73
N LYS A 54 -12.92 -2.08 14.57
CA LYS A 54 -11.77 -2.99 14.47
C LYS A 54 -10.43 -2.27 14.70
N ILE A 55 -10.36 -0.98 14.35
CA ILE A 55 -9.15 -0.16 14.42
C ILE A 55 -9.45 1.08 15.28
N PRO A 56 -9.55 0.95 16.61
CA PRO A 56 -9.97 2.04 17.49
C PRO A 56 -9.01 3.24 17.49
N LYS A 57 -7.73 3.02 17.13
CA LYS A 57 -6.72 4.09 17.00
C LYS A 57 -6.61 4.66 15.58
N LEU A 58 -7.55 4.40 14.68
CA LEU A 58 -7.48 4.92 13.31
C LEU A 58 -7.60 6.46 13.33
N GLY A 59 -6.60 7.17 12.81
CA GLY A 59 -6.60 8.63 12.71
C GLY A 59 -6.70 9.16 11.28
N ALA A 60 -6.32 8.36 10.29
CA ALA A 60 -6.41 8.74 8.89
C ALA A 60 -6.62 7.53 7.99
N VAL A 61 -7.20 7.76 6.80
CA VAL A 61 -7.40 6.75 5.76
C VAL A 61 -6.87 7.25 4.42
N VAL A 62 -6.05 6.42 3.76
CA VAL A 62 -5.65 6.58 2.37
C VAL A 62 -6.33 5.52 1.51
N ASP A 63 -7.24 5.96 0.65
CA ASP A 63 -8.00 5.11 -0.28
C ASP A 63 -7.36 5.12 -1.67
N LEU A 64 -6.82 3.97 -2.05
CA LEU A 64 -6.14 3.72 -3.32
C LEU A 64 -7.05 3.08 -4.40
N THR A 65 -8.35 2.98 -4.19
CA THR A 65 -9.25 2.40 -5.20
C THR A 65 -9.46 3.35 -6.37
N ASN A 66 -9.58 2.85 -7.60
CA ASN A 66 -9.80 3.67 -8.80
C ASN A 66 -11.28 4.00 -9.05
N THR A 67 -12.04 4.18 -7.96
CA THR A 67 -13.48 4.42 -8.02
C THR A 67 -13.97 5.02 -6.71
N THR A 68 -15.05 5.80 -6.73
CA THR A 68 -15.68 6.39 -5.53
C THR A 68 -16.94 5.63 -5.10
N ARG A 69 -17.21 4.48 -5.71
CA ARG A 69 -18.52 3.83 -5.60
C ARG A 69 -18.73 3.07 -4.27
N TYR A 70 -17.65 2.52 -3.71
CA TYR A 70 -17.71 1.48 -2.66
C TYR A 70 -18.31 1.93 -1.33
N TYR A 71 -18.04 3.16 -0.92
CA TYR A 71 -18.54 3.76 0.32
C TYR A 71 -18.54 5.29 0.23
N ASP A 72 -19.11 5.95 1.22
CA ASP A 72 -19.11 7.42 1.33
C ASP A 72 -17.97 7.86 2.26
N PRO A 73 -16.94 8.57 1.77
CA PRO A 73 -15.80 9.00 2.57
C PRO A 73 -16.18 9.94 3.72
N LYS A 74 -17.29 10.69 3.58
CA LYS A 74 -17.78 11.59 4.63
C LYS A 74 -18.01 10.89 5.97
N LYS A 75 -18.29 9.58 5.95
CA LYS A 75 -18.48 8.80 7.18
C LYS A 75 -17.19 8.58 7.97
N PHE A 76 -16.02 8.58 7.33
CA PHE A 76 -14.75 8.63 8.04
C PHE A 76 -14.51 10.04 8.61
N GLU A 77 -14.73 11.07 7.80
CA GLU A 77 -14.52 12.48 8.19
C GLU A 77 -15.41 12.88 9.39
N MET A 78 -16.71 12.54 9.35
CA MET A 78 -17.65 12.77 10.44
C MET A 78 -17.29 12.06 11.74
N ALA A 79 -16.53 10.96 11.66
CA ALA A 79 -16.06 10.24 12.83
C ALA A 79 -14.67 10.73 13.30
N GLY A 80 -14.14 11.81 12.71
CA GLY A 80 -12.89 12.46 13.11
C GLY A 80 -11.63 11.99 12.37
N MET A 81 -11.76 11.16 11.34
CA MET A 81 -10.62 10.65 10.58
C MET A 81 -10.29 11.58 9.41
N ARG A 82 -9.00 11.86 9.22
CA ARG A 82 -8.53 12.46 7.98
C ARG A 82 -8.69 11.47 6.82
N TYR A 83 -9.03 11.97 5.65
CA TYR A 83 -9.29 11.13 4.48
C TYR A 83 -8.55 11.63 3.24
N LYS A 84 -7.85 10.74 2.55
CA LYS A 84 -7.18 11.04 1.28
C LYS A 84 -7.52 9.96 0.23
N LYS A 85 -8.12 10.40 -0.87
CA LYS A 85 -8.35 9.58 -2.07
C LYS A 85 -7.18 9.74 -3.04
N ILE A 86 -6.62 8.63 -3.49
CA ILE A 86 -5.61 8.59 -4.57
C ILE A 86 -6.09 7.58 -5.60
N LEU A 87 -6.60 8.05 -6.74
CA LEU A 87 -7.06 7.18 -7.82
C LEU A 87 -5.87 6.44 -8.43
N MET A 88 -5.76 5.15 -8.10
CA MET A 88 -4.62 4.32 -8.47
C MET A 88 -4.99 3.35 -9.60
N PRO A 89 -4.35 3.45 -10.77
CA PRO A 89 -4.59 2.52 -11.87
C PRO A 89 -4.26 1.08 -11.46
N GLY A 90 -5.03 0.12 -11.97
CA GLY A 90 -4.80 -1.31 -11.76
C GLY A 90 -3.69 -1.85 -12.66
N ARG A 91 -3.10 -2.97 -12.27
CA ARG A 91 -2.10 -3.79 -13.01
C ARG A 91 -0.77 -3.15 -13.35
N ILE A 92 -0.72 -1.86 -13.64
CA ILE A 92 0.51 -1.13 -13.94
C ILE A 92 1.23 -0.70 -12.66
N ILE A 93 2.55 -0.53 -12.74
CA ILE A 93 3.34 0.00 -11.64
C ILE A 93 2.79 1.40 -11.32
N PRO A 94 2.46 1.70 -10.05
CA PRO A 94 1.99 3.02 -9.64
C PRO A 94 2.89 4.14 -10.16
N PRO A 95 2.33 5.13 -10.89
CA PRO A 95 3.07 6.28 -11.39
C PRO A 95 3.75 7.09 -10.27
N GLU A 96 4.92 7.69 -10.55
CA GLU A 96 5.72 8.39 -9.53
C GLU A 96 5.03 9.64 -8.94
N ASP A 97 4.12 10.30 -9.67
CA ASP A 97 3.29 11.37 -9.14
C ASP A 97 2.33 10.84 -8.07
N LYS A 98 1.72 9.67 -8.28
CA LYS A 98 0.87 8.98 -7.31
C LYS A 98 1.67 8.47 -6.12
N VAL A 99 2.89 7.99 -6.35
CA VAL A 99 3.81 7.63 -5.27
C VAL A 99 4.12 8.84 -4.40
N THR A 100 4.49 9.97 -5.02
CA THR A 100 4.78 11.23 -4.31
C THR A 100 3.56 11.72 -3.53
N GLU A 101 2.37 11.68 -4.13
CA GLU A 101 1.11 12.05 -3.48
C GLU A 101 0.83 11.19 -2.24
N PHE A 102 1.07 9.88 -2.33
CA PHE A 102 0.94 8.97 -1.19
C PHE A 102 1.96 9.25 -0.09
N MET A 103 3.24 9.45 -0.45
CA MET A 103 4.28 9.73 0.54
C MET A 103 3.94 10.98 1.35
N ASN A 104 3.58 12.07 0.66
CA ASN A 104 3.24 13.32 1.31
C ASN A 104 2.00 13.16 2.21
N ALA A 105 0.96 12.45 1.75
CA ALA A 105 -0.23 12.22 2.56
C ALA A 105 0.09 11.43 3.85
N VAL A 106 0.90 10.37 3.75
CA VAL A 106 1.31 9.59 4.92
C VAL A 106 2.20 10.42 5.84
N ASP A 107 3.16 11.18 5.32
CA ASP A 107 4.03 12.05 6.11
C ASP A 107 3.21 13.07 6.91
N THR A 108 2.29 13.79 6.25
CA THR A 108 1.39 14.74 6.91
C THR A 108 0.53 14.08 7.98
N PHE A 109 0.07 12.85 7.78
CA PHE A 109 -0.69 12.15 8.81
C PHE A 109 0.15 11.68 9.98
N LEU A 110 1.46 11.51 9.78
CA LEU A 110 2.41 11.08 10.80
C LEU A 110 3.14 12.25 11.48
N GLU A 111 2.99 13.49 11.00
CA GLU A 111 3.52 14.70 11.64
C GLU A 111 2.96 14.88 13.07
N ASP A 112 1.71 14.49 13.28
CA ASP A 112 1.12 14.51 14.62
C ASP A 112 1.82 13.47 15.50
N ASN A 113 2.38 13.96 16.62
CA ASN A 113 3.02 13.13 17.63
C ASN A 113 1.98 12.46 18.55
N ASP A 114 0.99 11.80 17.94
CA ASP A 114 0.01 10.97 18.62
C ASP A 114 0.23 9.48 18.33
N ASP A 115 -0.54 8.62 18.99
CA ASP A 115 -0.48 7.16 18.81
C ASP A 115 -1.46 6.64 17.74
N LYS A 116 -2.00 7.53 16.90
CA LYS A 116 -2.99 7.16 15.88
C LYS A 116 -2.34 6.46 14.69
N LEU A 117 -3.14 5.62 14.05
CA LEU A 117 -2.76 4.80 12.91
C LEU A 117 -3.24 5.40 11.59
N VAL A 118 -2.44 5.18 10.54
CA VAL A 118 -2.82 5.44 9.15
C VAL A 118 -3.32 4.16 8.52
N GLY A 119 -4.60 4.15 8.17
CA GLY A 119 -5.23 3.08 7.42
C GLY A 119 -4.97 3.21 5.92
N VAL A 120 -4.46 2.17 5.27
CA VAL A 120 -4.28 2.17 3.82
C VAL A 120 -5.04 1.00 3.20
N HIS A 121 -5.83 1.28 2.16
CA HIS A 121 -6.53 0.23 1.44
C HIS A 121 -6.57 0.48 -0.07
N CYS A 122 -6.70 -0.60 -0.83
CA CYS A 122 -7.19 -0.60 -2.20
C CYS A 122 -8.44 -1.50 -2.23
N THR A 123 -8.75 -2.17 -3.35
CA THR A 123 -9.91 -3.09 -3.40
C THR A 123 -9.70 -4.26 -2.43
N HIS A 124 -8.61 -4.99 -2.57
CA HIS A 124 -8.28 -6.17 -1.73
C HIS A 124 -7.30 -5.84 -0.60
N GLY A 125 -6.73 -4.64 -0.58
CA GLY A 125 -5.72 -4.24 0.39
C GLY A 125 -4.41 -5.00 0.25
N LEU A 126 -4.08 -5.49 -0.95
CA LEU A 126 -2.94 -6.37 -1.19
C LEU A 126 -1.92 -5.76 -2.15
N ASN A 127 -2.18 -5.75 -3.46
CA ASN A 127 -1.17 -5.39 -4.46
C ASN A 127 -0.81 -3.90 -4.46
N ARG A 128 -1.76 -3.01 -4.83
CA ARG A 128 -1.55 -1.55 -4.79
C ARG A 128 -1.16 -1.07 -3.39
N THR A 129 -1.84 -1.55 -2.36
CA THR A 129 -1.53 -1.21 -0.95
C THR A 129 -0.12 -1.65 -0.57
N GLY A 130 0.25 -2.89 -0.85
CA GLY A 130 1.57 -3.44 -0.53
C GLY A 130 2.67 -2.70 -1.26
N TYR A 131 2.50 -2.42 -2.55
CA TYR A 131 3.46 -1.63 -3.30
C TYR A 131 3.69 -0.26 -2.67
N MET A 132 2.62 0.52 -2.45
CA MET A 132 2.75 1.89 -1.94
C MET A 132 3.35 1.93 -0.52
N VAL A 133 2.93 0.99 0.33
CA VAL A 133 3.44 0.89 1.71
C VAL A 133 4.89 0.42 1.75
N CYS A 134 5.28 -0.53 0.89
CA CYS A 134 6.67 -0.96 0.76
C CYS A 134 7.57 0.14 0.19
N ARG A 135 7.08 0.88 -0.83
CA ARG A 135 7.74 2.09 -1.35
C ARG A 135 7.95 3.11 -0.23
N TYR A 136 6.94 3.36 0.60
CA TYR A 136 7.07 4.29 1.74
C TYR A 136 8.13 3.83 2.74
N MET A 137 8.09 2.57 3.17
CA MET A 137 9.11 2.03 4.07
C MET A 137 10.52 2.13 3.49
N ARG A 138 10.68 1.88 2.18
CA ARG A 138 11.97 1.99 1.49
C ARG A 138 12.44 3.43 1.36
N ASP A 139 11.61 4.27 0.76
CA ASP A 139 11.98 5.62 0.30
C ASP A 139 11.90 6.67 1.42
N ARG A 140 11.11 6.45 2.48
CA ARG A 140 10.99 7.37 3.62
C ARG A 140 11.65 6.87 4.89
N LEU A 141 11.56 5.56 5.16
CA LEU A 141 12.07 4.98 6.41
C LEU A 141 13.43 4.28 6.25
N GLY A 142 13.96 4.17 5.03
CA GLY A 142 15.24 3.52 4.74
C GLY A 142 15.23 2.00 4.98
N VAL A 143 14.05 1.37 5.00
CA VAL A 143 13.93 -0.08 5.17
C VAL A 143 14.28 -0.77 3.85
N PRO A 144 15.19 -1.77 3.83
CA PRO A 144 15.49 -2.51 2.61
C PRO A 144 14.23 -3.11 1.97
N ALA A 145 14.11 -3.06 0.64
CA ALA A 145 12.89 -3.44 -0.08
C ALA A 145 12.40 -4.86 0.26
N ALA A 146 13.31 -5.84 0.37
CA ALA A 146 12.96 -7.21 0.74
C ALA A 146 12.38 -7.30 2.16
N VAL A 147 12.91 -6.52 3.10
CA VAL A 147 12.41 -6.44 4.48
C VAL A 147 11.05 -5.73 4.51
N ALA A 148 10.89 -4.66 3.74
CA ALA A 148 9.63 -3.93 3.60
C ALA A 148 8.50 -4.84 3.10
N ILE A 149 8.75 -5.61 2.02
CA ILE A 149 7.81 -6.60 1.48
C ILE A 149 7.44 -7.61 2.56
N ARG A 150 8.43 -8.22 3.22
CA ARG A 150 8.18 -9.22 4.26
C ARG A 150 7.34 -8.67 5.41
N ARG A 151 7.65 -7.47 5.91
CA ARG A 151 6.88 -6.83 7.00
C ARG A 151 5.43 -6.57 6.58
N PHE A 152 5.23 -6.09 5.35
CA PHE A 152 3.89 -5.91 4.81
C PHE A 152 3.14 -7.24 4.72
N GLU A 153 3.72 -8.29 4.13
CA GLU A 153 3.08 -9.58 3.91
C GLU A 153 2.74 -10.29 5.23
N LEU A 154 3.65 -10.25 6.21
CA LEU A 154 3.43 -10.77 7.56
C LEU A 154 2.26 -10.05 8.25
N ALA A 155 2.22 -8.73 8.17
CA ALA A 155 1.15 -7.93 8.78
C ALA A 155 -0.19 -8.10 8.05
N ARG A 156 -0.17 -8.17 6.72
CA ARG A 156 -1.36 -8.29 5.87
C ARG A 156 -1.93 -9.72 5.87
N GLY A 157 -1.06 -10.72 6.03
CA GLY A 157 -1.38 -12.15 6.04
C GLY A 157 -1.38 -12.82 4.65
N TYR A 158 -0.89 -12.13 3.62
CA TYR A 158 -0.86 -12.59 2.23
C TYR A 158 0.37 -12.04 1.52
N GLN A 159 0.92 -12.79 0.57
CA GLN A 159 1.98 -12.30 -0.31
C GLN A 159 1.45 -11.30 -1.33
N ILE A 160 2.28 -10.36 -1.76
CA ILE A 160 1.98 -9.53 -2.94
C ILE A 160 1.93 -10.47 -4.16
N GLU A 161 0.83 -10.41 -4.90
CA GLU A 161 0.58 -11.36 -6.00
C GLU A 161 1.17 -10.88 -7.33
N ARG A 162 1.38 -9.57 -7.47
CA ARG A 162 1.83 -8.94 -8.72
C ARG A 162 3.35 -8.97 -8.83
N ASP A 163 3.85 -9.83 -9.69
CA ASP A 163 5.30 -10.01 -9.87
C ASP A 163 5.98 -8.75 -10.42
N ASN A 164 5.30 -7.98 -11.27
CA ASN A 164 5.81 -6.68 -11.73
C ASN A 164 6.00 -5.66 -10.59
N TYR A 165 5.13 -5.68 -9.58
CA TYR A 165 5.27 -4.81 -8.41
C TYR A 165 6.44 -5.25 -7.53
N VAL A 166 6.56 -6.55 -7.27
CA VAL A 166 7.65 -7.12 -6.46
C VAL A 166 9.00 -6.89 -7.13
N ALA A 167 9.10 -7.09 -8.44
CA ALA A 167 10.32 -6.85 -9.20
C ALA A 167 10.75 -5.38 -9.12
N ASP A 168 9.82 -4.44 -9.34
CA ASP A 168 10.11 -3.00 -9.25
C ASP A 168 10.59 -2.59 -7.86
N LEU A 169 9.90 -3.04 -6.80
CA LEU A 169 10.29 -2.78 -5.42
C LEU A 169 11.73 -3.22 -5.13
N LEU A 170 12.11 -4.39 -5.64
CA LEU A 170 13.44 -4.99 -5.49
C LEU A 170 14.49 -4.41 -6.44
N GLY A 171 14.15 -3.41 -7.27
CA GLY A 171 15.07 -2.81 -8.24
C GLY A 171 15.42 -3.73 -9.41
N LYS A 172 14.58 -4.74 -9.69
CA LYS A 172 14.71 -5.65 -10.83
C LYS A 172 13.88 -5.15 -11.99
N ARG A 173 14.23 -5.56 -13.22
CA ARG A 173 13.42 -5.26 -14.41
C ARG A 173 12.01 -5.88 -14.24
N PRO A 174 10.94 -5.10 -14.23
CA PRO A 174 9.60 -5.64 -14.06
C PRO A 174 9.15 -6.46 -15.28
N PRO A 175 8.56 -7.65 -15.10
CA PRO A 175 7.83 -8.31 -16.18
C PRO A 175 6.63 -7.49 -16.65
N SER A 176 6.10 -7.83 -17.81
CA SER A 176 4.83 -7.29 -18.30
C SER A 176 3.71 -7.54 -17.27
N PRO A 177 2.76 -6.61 -17.08
CA PRO A 177 1.63 -6.82 -16.18
C PRO A 177 0.83 -8.07 -16.53
N ASP A 178 0.40 -8.83 -15.52
CA ASP A 178 -0.49 -9.98 -15.74
C ASP A 178 -1.83 -9.51 -16.34
N ILE A 179 -2.14 -10.05 -17.53
CA ILE A 179 -3.35 -9.72 -18.29
C ILE A 179 -4.52 -10.66 -17.91
N GLY A 180 -4.21 -11.82 -17.32
CA GLY A 180 -5.17 -12.86 -16.95
C GLY A 180 -6.16 -12.50 -15.83
N LEU A 181 -7.24 -13.27 -15.75
CA LEU A 181 -8.26 -13.20 -14.69
C LEU A 181 -7.88 -14.06 -13.47
N GLU A 182 -7.05 -15.07 -13.66
CA GLU A 182 -6.62 -15.95 -12.58
C GLU A 182 -5.45 -15.33 -11.80
N THR A 183 -5.56 -15.35 -10.49
CA THR A 183 -4.46 -15.01 -9.60
C THR A 183 -4.50 -15.96 -8.42
N THR A 184 -3.41 -16.69 -8.23
CA THR A 184 -3.29 -17.62 -7.10
C THR A 184 -3.14 -16.83 -5.81
N ILE A 185 -4.06 -17.03 -4.88
CA ILE A 185 -3.96 -16.45 -3.54
C ILE A 185 -2.83 -17.16 -2.79
N LYS A 186 -1.94 -16.37 -2.19
CA LYS A 186 -0.77 -16.86 -1.44
C LYS A 186 -0.87 -16.42 0.03
N PRO A 187 -1.63 -17.13 0.90
CA PRO A 187 -1.71 -16.80 2.32
C PRO A 187 -0.39 -17.06 3.03
N ILE A 188 -0.05 -16.21 4.00
CA ILE A 188 1.07 -16.45 4.90
C ILE A 188 0.59 -17.25 6.10
N ALA A 189 1.17 -18.43 6.32
CA ALA A 189 0.89 -19.24 7.52
C ALA A 189 1.52 -18.57 8.76
N GLN A 190 0.75 -18.39 9.83
CA GLN A 190 1.25 -17.80 11.09
C GLN A 190 2.36 -18.62 11.77
N LYS A 191 2.58 -19.89 11.35
CA LYS A 191 3.60 -20.79 11.88
C LYS A 191 4.97 -20.67 11.20
N ASP A 192 5.11 -19.88 10.14
CA ASP A 192 6.36 -19.78 9.39
C ASP A 192 7.29 -18.71 10.00
N LYS A 193 7.72 -18.96 11.24
CA LYS A 193 8.77 -18.15 11.89
C LYS A 193 10.18 -18.60 11.50
N SER A 194 10.34 -19.73 10.83
CA SER A 194 11.66 -20.26 10.50
C SER A 194 11.61 -21.30 9.39
N LYS A 195 12.58 -21.19 8.47
CA LYS A 195 13.07 -22.22 7.53
C LYS A 195 12.41 -22.24 6.15
N ASN A 196 12.78 -21.27 5.29
CA ASN A 196 13.31 -21.53 3.93
C ASN A 196 13.33 -20.33 2.96
N TRP A 197 13.29 -19.09 3.44
CA TRP A 197 13.71 -17.96 2.59
C TRP A 197 15.22 -17.74 2.75
N LYS A 198 15.99 -17.92 1.66
CA LYS A 198 17.41 -17.56 1.60
C LYS A 198 17.53 -16.03 1.54
N VAL A 199 17.38 -15.41 2.71
CA VAL A 199 17.77 -14.02 2.97
C VAL A 199 19.28 -13.94 2.69
N SER A 200 19.73 -12.98 1.89
CA SER A 200 21.18 -12.78 1.73
C SER A 200 21.79 -12.48 3.10
N ARG A 201 23.05 -12.84 3.34
CA ARG A 201 23.72 -12.60 4.63
C ARG A 201 23.69 -11.11 5.05
N PHE A 202 23.51 -10.21 4.08
CA PHE A 202 23.30 -8.77 4.29
C PHE A 202 21.90 -8.44 4.84
N ASP A 203 20.85 -9.03 4.27
CA ASP A 203 19.46 -8.80 4.70
C ASP A 203 19.16 -9.43 6.08
N GLN A 204 19.95 -10.43 6.51
CA GLN A 204 19.85 -11.04 7.84
C GLN A 204 20.34 -10.08 8.95
N LYS A 205 21.38 -9.27 8.69
CA LYS A 205 21.87 -8.28 9.65
C LYS A 205 20.91 -7.10 9.85
N ALA A 206 20.21 -6.70 8.78
CA ALA A 206 19.12 -5.72 8.87
C ALA A 206 17.91 -6.27 9.66
N TYR A 207 17.72 -7.59 9.68
CA TYR A 207 16.67 -8.28 10.42
C TYR A 207 16.94 -8.34 11.93
N ASP A 208 18.20 -8.46 12.34
CA ASP A 208 18.61 -8.58 13.75
C ASP A 208 18.82 -7.22 14.48
N GLY A 209 18.45 -6.10 13.83
CA GLY A 209 18.21 -4.82 14.51
C GLY A 209 19.41 -3.90 14.77
N GLU A 210 20.62 -4.25 14.34
CA GLU A 210 21.82 -3.41 14.63
C GLU A 210 22.06 -2.25 13.64
N GLU A 211 21.37 -2.23 12.50
CA GLU A 211 21.78 -1.39 11.35
C GLU A 211 20.91 -0.13 11.12
N THR A 212 19.87 0.10 11.93
CA THR A 212 18.92 1.21 11.75
C THR A 212 19.58 2.59 11.83
N LYS A 213 20.64 2.74 12.63
CA LYS A 213 21.42 4.00 12.73
C LYS A 213 22.31 4.22 11.51
N PHE A 214 22.87 3.16 10.94
CA PHE A 214 23.72 3.22 9.75
C PHE A 214 22.90 3.58 8.51
N TYR A 215 21.74 2.94 8.31
CA TYR A 215 20.85 3.25 7.19
C TYR A 215 20.27 4.67 7.29
N LYS A 216 19.90 5.15 8.48
CA LYS A 216 19.44 6.54 8.68
C LYS A 216 20.52 7.57 8.31
N ARG A 217 21.80 7.27 8.62
CA ARG A 217 22.94 8.14 8.29
C ARG A 217 23.31 8.09 6.80
N LYS A 218 23.26 6.91 6.16
CA LYS A 218 23.51 6.73 4.73
C LYS A 218 22.39 7.35 3.87
N PHE A 219 21.14 7.13 4.23
CA PHE A 219 19.98 7.72 3.55
C PHE A 219 19.99 9.26 3.59
N ASN A 220 20.30 9.86 4.75
CA ASN A 220 20.43 11.32 4.85
C ASN A 220 21.54 11.89 3.95
N ARG A 221 22.62 11.14 3.77
CA ARG A 221 23.72 11.52 2.88
C ARG A 221 23.32 11.42 1.41
N GLU A 222 22.69 10.33 0.99
CA GLU A 222 22.24 10.11 -0.40
C GLU A 222 21.12 11.10 -0.80
N ARG A 223 20.20 11.41 0.12
CA ARG A 223 19.16 12.43 -0.09
C ARG A 223 19.75 13.82 -0.29
N SER A 224 20.75 14.20 0.51
CA SER A 224 21.47 15.47 0.36
C SER A 224 22.17 15.55 -1.01
N GLU A 225 22.77 14.44 -1.45
CA GLU A 225 23.40 14.33 -2.77
C GLU A 225 22.37 14.42 -3.92
N GLU A 226 21.19 13.81 -3.79
CA GLU A 226 20.14 13.86 -4.81
C GLU A 226 19.44 15.23 -4.88
N GLU A 227 19.18 15.88 -3.75
CA GLU A 227 18.67 17.26 -3.70
C GLU A 227 19.65 18.24 -4.36
N SER A 228 20.97 18.04 -4.17
CA SER A 228 22.01 18.81 -4.87
C SER A 228 22.00 18.60 -6.40
N ARG A 229 21.72 17.37 -6.85
CA ARG A 229 21.65 17.01 -8.28
C ARG A 229 20.36 17.53 -8.94
N ARG A 230 19.22 17.51 -8.23
CA ARG A 230 17.94 18.07 -8.69
C ARG A 230 17.99 19.60 -8.77
N GLY A 231 18.68 20.26 -7.83
CA GLY A 231 18.96 21.70 -7.88
C GLY A 231 19.76 22.11 -9.11
N LYS A 232 20.72 21.28 -9.55
CA LYS A 232 21.50 21.50 -10.78
C LYS A 232 20.69 21.23 -12.06
N ARG A 233 19.79 20.24 -12.07
CA ARG A 233 18.96 19.90 -13.24
C ARG A 233 17.83 20.91 -13.52
N ARG A 234 17.29 21.58 -12.49
CA ARG A 234 16.24 22.62 -12.67
C ARG A 234 16.70 23.89 -13.39
N ARG A 235 18.01 24.13 -13.52
CA ARG A 235 18.55 25.24 -14.32
C ARG A 235 18.57 24.96 -15.82
N ASN A 236 18.44 23.70 -16.25
CA ASN A 236 18.53 23.31 -17.66
C ASN A 236 17.40 22.34 -18.04
N ARG A 237 16.21 22.85 -18.40
CA ARG A 237 15.37 22.30 -19.49
C ARG A 237 14.06 23.08 -19.67
N SER A 238 13.87 23.55 -20.90
CA SER A 238 12.62 24.04 -21.47
C SER A 238 11.72 22.88 -21.94
N SER A 239 10.46 23.25 -22.19
CA SER A 239 9.29 22.48 -22.62
C SER A 239 9.52 21.42 -23.71
N SER A 240 8.86 20.26 -23.58
CA SER A 240 8.17 19.60 -24.71
C SER A 240 7.18 18.50 -24.25
N ASP A 241 6.04 18.49 -24.96
CA ASP A 241 4.91 17.55 -24.99
C ASP A 241 5.14 16.07 -24.68
N TYR A 242 4.13 15.48 -24.04
CA TYR A 242 3.77 14.07 -24.24
C TYR A 242 2.28 13.93 -24.53
N SER A 243 2.02 13.28 -25.66
CA SER A 243 0.72 13.09 -26.30
C SER A 243 -0.17 12.07 -25.60
N ASP A 244 -1.46 12.35 -25.77
CA ASP A 244 -2.64 11.66 -25.33
C ASP A 244 -2.74 10.22 -25.89
N ARG A 245 -2.90 9.24 -25.00
CA ARG A 245 -3.39 7.89 -25.33
C ARG A 245 -4.39 7.48 -24.26
N SER A 246 -5.66 7.53 -24.62
CA SER A 246 -6.79 7.06 -23.82
C SER A 246 -6.73 5.54 -23.66
N PHE A 247 -6.53 5.09 -22.42
CA PHE A 247 -6.69 3.68 -22.05
C PHE A 247 -8.03 3.52 -21.32
N ASP A 248 -8.86 2.58 -21.78
CA ASP A 248 -10.18 2.29 -21.21
C ASP A 248 -10.04 1.40 -19.95
N TYR A 249 -10.17 2.02 -18.77
CA TYR A 249 -9.93 1.42 -17.45
C TYR A 249 -11.14 0.65 -16.89
N LYS A 250 -11.73 -0.25 -17.68
CA LYS A 250 -12.98 -0.93 -17.29
C LYS A 250 -12.82 -1.97 -16.17
N PHE A 251 -11.59 -2.32 -15.77
CA PHE A 251 -11.35 -3.36 -14.78
C PHE A 251 -10.39 -2.92 -13.67
N ASP A 252 -10.91 -2.89 -12.45
CA ASP A 252 -10.30 -2.37 -11.23
C ASP A 252 -9.33 -3.37 -10.54
N TYR A 253 -8.72 -4.28 -11.32
CA TYR A 253 -7.95 -5.43 -10.85
C TYR A 253 -6.44 -5.19 -10.81
#